data_AF-A0A7X1ZH53-F1
#
_entry.id   AF-A0A7X1ZH53-F1
#
_cell.length_a   1.000
_cell.length_b   1.000
_cell.length_c   1.000
_cell.angle_alpha   90.00
_cell.angle_beta   90.00
_cell.angle_gamma   90.00
#
_symmetry.space_group_name_H-M   'P 1'
#
loop_
_entity.id
_entity.type
_entity.pdbx_description
1 polymer ?
#
loop_
_entity_poly.entity_id
_entity_poly.type
_entity_poly.pdbx_seq_one_letter_code
_entity_poly.pdbx_strand_id
1 'polypeptide(L)'
;MSETDTGTPAAWTEQTRPPGLFRRFDFHSYAETRTFLDRAAGLSETAGLHPDISFGRTYANVTVRPLDESAGGIGAAERRFAVGLSALADSDADGEGTS
;
A
#
# COMPACT_ATOMS: atom_id res chain seq x y z
N MET A 1 5.51 21.79 -17.92
CA MET A 1 5.48 20.38 -17.49
C MET A 1 5.70 20.35 -15.99
N SER A 2 4.61 20.46 -15.21
CA SER A 2 4.63 20.24 -13.76
C SER A 2 3.34 19.50 -13.46
N GLU A 3 3.27 18.30 -14.01
CA GLU A 3 2.11 17.42 -13.94
C GLU A 3 2.35 16.41 -12.80
N THR A 4 1.45 16.44 -11.82
CA THR A 4 1.28 15.46 -10.72
C THR A 4 2.27 15.47 -9.55
N ASP A 5 2.31 16.56 -8.78
CA ASP A 5 2.46 16.47 -7.32
C ASP A 5 1.08 16.07 -6.74
N THR A 6 0.69 14.81 -6.92
CA THR A 6 -0.49 14.28 -6.25
C THR A 6 -0.03 13.99 -4.83
N GLY A 7 -0.40 14.85 -3.87
CA GLY A 7 0.06 14.77 -2.47
C GLY A 7 -0.21 13.43 -1.78
N THR A 8 0.13 13.35 -0.49
CA THR A 8 0.02 12.11 0.29
C THR A 8 -1.38 11.48 0.17
N PRO A 9 -1.49 10.22 -0.28
CA PRO A 9 -2.79 9.58 -0.46
C PRO A 9 -3.54 9.45 0.87
N ALA A 10 -4.87 9.49 0.80
CA ALA A 10 -5.73 9.47 2.00
C ALA A 10 -5.44 8.24 2.88
N ALA A 11 -5.35 8.46 4.20
CA ALA A 11 -4.98 7.46 5.21
C ALA A 11 -3.56 6.88 5.11
N TRP A 12 -2.69 7.45 4.26
CA TRP A 12 -1.25 7.19 4.28
C TRP A 12 -0.50 8.29 5.03
N THR A 13 0.57 7.89 5.69
CA THR A 13 1.50 8.79 6.38
C THR A 13 2.81 8.80 5.62
N GLU A 14 3.17 9.95 5.05
CA GLU A 14 4.49 10.13 4.45
C GLU A 14 5.54 10.33 5.55
N GLN A 15 6.53 9.44 5.57
CA GLN A 15 7.70 9.51 6.44
C GLN A 15 8.84 10.17 5.67
N THR A 16 9.58 11.05 6.34
CA THR A 16 10.72 11.77 5.75
C THR A 16 12.07 11.17 6.13
N ARG A 17 12.14 10.36 7.20
CA ARG A 17 13.38 9.72 7.69
C ARG A 17 13.09 8.38 8.35
N PRO A 18 13.39 7.26 7.67
CA PRO A 18 13.66 7.13 6.23
C PRO A 18 12.45 7.49 5.35
N PRO A 19 12.65 7.92 4.08
CA PRO A 19 11.54 8.22 3.16
C PRO A 19 10.67 6.99 2.92
N GLY A 20 9.36 7.16 3.00
CA GLY A 20 8.41 6.06 2.84
C GLY A 20 6.95 6.51 2.97
N LEU A 21 6.03 5.78 2.37
CA LEU A 21 4.60 5.90 2.70
C LEU A 21 4.23 4.75 3.62
N PHE A 22 3.77 5.07 4.82
CA PHE A 22 3.30 4.09 5.79
C PHE A 22 1.78 4.10 5.88
N ARG A 23 1.17 2.92 5.89
CA ARG A 23 -0.24 2.74 6.25
C ARG A 23 -0.43 1.40 6.95
N ARG A 24 -1.33 1.39 7.93
CA ARG A 24 -1.85 0.17 8.53
C ARG A 24 -3.24 -0.12 7.97
N PHE A 25 -3.44 -1.36 7.56
CA PHE A 25 -4.73 -1.94 7.22
C PHE A 25 -5.17 -2.85 8.36
N ASP A 26 -6.44 -2.78 8.72
CA ASP A 26 -7.06 -3.63 9.74
C ASP A 26 -8.18 -4.41 9.06
N PHE A 27 -8.29 -5.69 9.38
CA PHE A 27 -9.20 -6.67 8.76
C PHE A 27 -9.95 -7.42 9.84
N HIS A 28 -11.13 -7.97 9.53
CA HIS A 28 -11.90 -8.73 10.51
C HIS A 28 -11.33 -10.13 10.74
N SER A 29 -10.76 -10.73 9.69
CA SER A 29 -10.25 -12.10 9.72
C SER A 29 -8.87 -12.27 9.07
N TYR A 30 -8.28 -13.45 9.32
CA TYR A 30 -7.06 -13.86 8.64
C TYR A 30 -7.30 -14.15 7.16
N ALA A 31 -8.50 -14.58 6.78
CA ALA A 31 -8.83 -14.87 5.39
C ALA A 31 -8.79 -13.58 4.55
N GLU A 32 -9.36 -12.50 5.06
CA GLU A 32 -9.27 -11.15 4.49
C GLU A 32 -7.81 -10.68 4.41
N THR A 33 -7.08 -10.76 5.54
CA THR A 33 -5.66 -10.36 5.57
C THR A 33 -4.85 -11.12 4.50
N ARG A 34 -5.08 -12.42 4.35
CA ARG A 34 -4.39 -13.25 3.34
C ARG A 34 -4.78 -12.86 1.92
N THR A 35 -6.07 -12.58 1.67
CA THR A 35 -6.56 -12.16 0.35
C THR A 35 -5.96 -10.82 -0.06
N PHE A 36 -5.90 -9.86 0.87
CA PHE A 36 -5.18 -8.62 0.67
C PHE A 36 -3.70 -8.85 0.31
N LEU A 37 -2.99 -9.69 1.07
CA LEU A 37 -1.56 -9.98 0.85
C LEU A 37 -1.30 -10.60 -0.53
N ASP A 38 -2.14 -11.54 -0.95
CA ASP A 38 -2.06 -12.17 -2.28
C ASP A 38 -2.22 -11.16 -3.41
N ARG A 39 -3.25 -10.31 -3.33
CA ARG A 39 -3.49 -9.25 -4.32
C ARG A 39 -2.41 -8.18 -4.28
N ALA A 40 -1.90 -7.84 -3.10
CA ALA A 40 -0.80 -6.88 -2.93
C ALA A 40 0.49 -7.40 -3.58
N ALA A 41 0.75 -8.71 -3.53
CA ALA A 41 1.87 -9.32 -4.23
C ALA A 41 1.73 -9.18 -5.76
N GLY A 42 0.56 -9.49 -6.32
CA GLY A 42 0.31 -9.31 -7.76
C GLY A 42 0.44 -7.84 -8.23
N LEU A 43 -0.03 -6.90 -7.41
CA LEU A 43 0.15 -5.47 -7.67
C LEU A 43 1.63 -5.08 -7.61
N SER A 44 2.40 -5.64 -6.67
CA SER A 44 3.83 -5.39 -6.51
C SER A 44 4.61 -5.81 -7.75
N GLU A 45 4.33 -6.99 -8.29
CA GLU A 45 4.96 -7.48 -9.53
C GLU A 45 4.62 -6.62 -10.74
N THR A 46 3.35 -6.20 -10.87
CA THR A 46 2.90 -5.35 -11.98
C THR A 46 3.54 -3.96 -11.93
N ALA A 47 3.67 -3.40 -10.72
CA ALA A 47 4.25 -2.08 -10.51
C ALA A 47 5.79 -2.08 -10.45
N GLY A 48 6.42 -3.24 -10.28
CA GLY A 48 7.86 -3.36 -10.01
C GLY A 48 8.27 -2.72 -8.67
N LEU A 49 7.35 -2.62 -7.72
CA LEU A 49 7.56 -2.00 -6.41
C LEU A 49 7.35 -3.04 -5.32
N HIS A 50 8.35 -3.23 -4.47
CA HIS A 50 8.31 -4.21 -3.38
C HIS A 50 8.23 -3.49 -2.03
N PRO A 51 7.03 -3.24 -1.50
CA PRO A 51 6.90 -2.61 -0.19
C PRO A 51 7.34 -3.56 0.93
N ASP A 52 7.73 -2.99 2.06
CA ASP A 52 7.89 -3.76 3.29
C ASP A 52 6.50 -3.99 3.91
N ILE A 53 6.12 -5.26 4.07
CA ILE A 53 4.83 -5.64 4.64
C ILE A 53 5.05 -6.46 5.90
N SER A 54 4.61 -5.91 7.03
CA SER A 54 4.58 -6.59 8.32
C SER A 54 3.13 -6.85 8.72
N PHE A 55 2.70 -8.10 8.74
CA PHE A 55 1.30 -8.46 8.99
C PHE A 55 1.12 -9.35 10.22
N GLY A 56 -0.04 -9.20 10.86
CA GLY A 56 -0.54 -10.08 11.90
C GLY A 56 -1.75 -10.87 11.40
N ARG A 57 -2.57 -11.37 12.33
CA ARG A 57 -3.75 -12.15 11.98
C ARG A 57 -4.91 -11.33 11.41
N THR A 58 -5.00 -10.06 11.79
CA THR A 58 -6.12 -9.16 11.48
C THR A 58 -5.63 -7.79 11.03
N TYR A 59 -4.35 -7.67 10.67
CA TYR A 59 -3.79 -6.38 10.26
C TYR A 59 -2.59 -6.58 9.35
N ALA A 60 -2.35 -5.61 8.47
CA ALA A 60 -1.14 -5.52 7.67
C ALA A 60 -0.60 -4.09 7.73
N ASN A 61 0.63 -3.94 8.20
CA ASN A 61 1.38 -2.70 8.12
C ASN A 61 2.17 -2.71 6.81
N VAL A 62 2.00 -1.69 6.00
CA VAL A 62 2.66 -1.56 4.70
C VAL A 62 3.48 -0.29 4.69
N THR A 63 4.75 -0.43 4.31
CA THR A 63 5.67 0.68 4.07
C THR A 63 6.16 0.64 2.64
N VAL A 64 5.65 1.56 1.80
CA VAL A 64 6.14 1.74 0.43
C VAL A 64 7.41 2.57 0.48
N ARG A 65 8.51 1.98 0.02
CA ARG A 65 9.81 2.65 -0.11
C ARG A 65 9.94 3.29 -1.49
N PRO A 66 10.71 4.39 -1.63
CA PRO A 66 11.09 4.88 -2.94
C PRO A 66 11.96 3.85 -3.66
N LEU A 67 11.72 3.64 -4.95
CA LEU A 67 12.54 2.74 -5.77
C LEU A 67 13.99 3.24 -5.87
N ASP A 68 14.14 4.57 -5.94
CA ASP A 68 15.44 5.24 -6.01
C ASP A 68 15.65 6.08 -4.76
N GLU A 69 16.58 5.64 -3.90
CA GLU A 69 16.92 6.36 -2.66
C GLU A 69 17.58 7.73 -2.94
N SER A 70 18.13 7.94 -4.15
CA SER A 70 18.76 9.20 -4.57
C SER A 70 17.76 10.21 -5.14
N ALA A 71 16.54 9.77 -5.53
CA ALA A 71 15.46 10.64 -6.00
C ALA A 71 14.92 11.58 -4.90
N GLY A 72 15.37 11.41 -3.66
CA GLY A 72 15.13 12.34 -2.56
C GLY A 72 13.76 12.18 -1.89
N GLY A 73 12.98 11.16 -2.24
CA GLY A 73 11.71 10.88 -1.58
C GLY A 73 10.75 10.02 -2.39
N ILE A 74 9.49 10.01 -1.95
CA ILE A 74 8.40 9.28 -2.58
C ILE A 74 8.03 9.94 -3.91
N GLY A 75 7.98 9.16 -4.98
CA GLY A 75 7.61 9.60 -6.32
C GLY A 75 6.14 9.35 -6.66
N ALA A 76 5.76 9.63 -7.90
CA ALA A 76 4.39 9.39 -8.37
C ALA A 76 4.05 7.90 -8.48
N ALA A 77 5.04 7.05 -8.75
CA ALA A 77 4.84 5.59 -8.86
C ALA A 77 4.47 4.98 -7.52
N GLU A 78 5.20 5.33 -6.46
CA GLU A 78 4.95 4.88 -5.08
C GLU A 78 3.59 5.35 -4.58
N ARG A 79 3.20 6.59 -4.90
CA ARG A 79 1.87 7.11 -4.54
C ARG A 79 0.74 6.38 -5.27
N ARG A 80 0.89 6.13 -6.57
CA ARG A 80 -0.09 5.33 -7.35
C ARG A 80 -0.21 3.92 -6.80
N PHE A 81 0.91 3.30 -6.45
CA PHE A 81 0.94 1.98 -5.83
C PHE A 81 0.23 1.97 -4.46
N ALA A 82 0.49 2.97 -3.61
CA ALA A 82 -0.20 3.16 -2.34
C ALA A 82 -1.73 3.32 -2.49
N VAL A 83 -2.19 4.07 -3.50
CA VAL A 83 -3.62 4.17 -3.83
C VAL A 83 -4.17 2.80 -4.25
N GLY A 84 -3.44 2.06 -5.09
CA GLY A 84 -3.82 0.70 -5.50
C GLY A 84 -4.00 -0.25 -4.31
N LEU A 85 -3.03 -0.28 -3.39
CA LEU A 85 -3.13 -1.06 -2.16
C LEU A 85 -4.36 -0.67 -1.31
N SER A 86 -4.69 0.63 -1.28
CA SER A 86 -5.87 1.12 -0.56
C SER A 86 -7.17 0.57 -1.13
N ALA A 87 -7.28 0.57 -2.47
CA ALA A 87 -8.45 0.03 -3.15
C ALA A 87 -8.59 -1.47 -2.96
N LEU A 88 -7.48 -2.21 -2.90
CA LEU A 88 -7.49 -3.65 -2.62
C LEU A 88 -8.05 -3.96 -1.23
N ALA A 89 -7.65 -3.19 -0.21
CA ALA A 89 -8.16 -3.37 1.15
C ALA A 89 -9.64 -2.98 1.29
N ASP A 90 -10.09 -1.93 0.61
CA ASP A 90 -11.50 -1.51 0.58
C ASP A 90 -12.39 -2.55 -0.10
N SER A 91 -11.91 -3.13 -1.21
CA SER A 91 -12.62 -4.19 -1.94
C SER A 91 -12.73 -5.50 -1.16
N ASP A 92 -11.86 -5.73 -0.18
CA ASP A 92 -11.83 -6.93 0.65
C ASP A 92 -12.74 -6.77 1.88
N ALA A 93 -12.81 -5.57 2.44
CA ALA A 93 -13.72 -5.23 3.53
C ALA A 93 -15.20 -5.35 3.16
N ASP A 94 -15.54 -5.17 1.89
CA ASP A 94 -16.91 -5.35 1.35
C ASP A 94 -17.19 -6.81 0.92
N GLY A 95 -16.19 -7.70 1.01
CA GLY A 95 -16.21 -9.04 0.41
C GLY A 95 -16.84 -10.15 1.24
N GLU A 96 -17.10 -9.96 2.54
CA GLU A 96 -17.75 -11.00 3.37
C GLU A 96 -19.26 -10.82 3.37
N GLY A 97 -19.87 -11.20 2.25
CA GLY A 97 -21.30 -11.16 2.04
C GLY A 97 -21.77 -12.06 0.92
N THR A 98 -21.31 -13.31 0.81
CA THR A 98 -22.06 -14.33 0.07
C THR A 98 -21.71 -15.78 0.42
N SER A 99 -22.64 -16.39 1.17
CA SER A 99 -23.16 -17.79 1.13
C SER A 99 -22.22 -18.98 1.34
#